data_AF-A0AAD6D468-F1
#
_entry.id   AF-A0AAD6D468-F1
#
_cell.length_a   1.000
_cell.length_b   1.000
_cell.length_c   1.000
_cell.angle_alpha   90.00
_cell.angle_beta   90.00
_cell.angle_gamma   90.00
#
_symmetry.space_group_name_H-M   'P 1'
#
loop_
_entity.id
_entity.type
_entity.pdbx_description
1 polymer ?
#
loop_
_entity_poly.entity_id
_entity_poly.type
_entity_poly.pdbx_seq_one_letter_code
_entity_poly.pdbx_strand_id
1 'polypeptide(L)'
;MQFPLFLTAAALVGQASAFYGQMSASAYEANEGGVFQIIYLTDYNSGSTYSGTLYGGFNSCASSECSIDFYETSAGGYEFGALMWRTSDGCHNIDFEGALDAGHGYCCGSLPCDFSA
;
A
#
# COMPACT_ATOMS: atom_id res chain seq x y z
N MET A 1 -21.92 -25.09 -46.16
CA MET A 1 -20.96 -24.02 -45.83
C MET A 1 -21.09 -23.77 -44.35
N GLN A 2 -20.07 -24.10 -43.56
CA GLN A 2 -20.14 -24.12 -42.09
C GLN A 2 -19.31 -22.95 -41.57
N PHE A 3 -19.97 -21.97 -40.95
CA PHE A 3 -19.32 -20.82 -40.32
C PHE A 3 -18.98 -21.16 -38.87
N PRO A 4 -17.74 -20.95 -38.40
CA PRO A 4 -17.47 -20.99 -36.97
C PRO A 4 -17.82 -19.62 -36.36
N LEU A 5 -18.80 -19.63 -35.45
CA LEU A 5 -19.08 -18.52 -34.53
C LEU A 5 -17.98 -18.49 -33.46
N PHE A 6 -17.10 -17.50 -33.54
CA PHE A 6 -16.22 -17.13 -32.42
C PHE A 6 -17.07 -16.41 -31.37
N LEU A 7 -17.44 -17.09 -30.29
CA LEU A 7 -17.91 -16.44 -29.07
C LEU A 7 -16.69 -15.89 -28.32
N THR A 8 -16.53 -14.58 -28.36
CA THR A 8 -15.59 -13.83 -27.53
C THR A 8 -16.10 -13.83 -26.09
N ALA A 9 -15.43 -14.60 -25.22
CA ALA A 9 -15.61 -14.49 -23.78
C ALA A 9 -14.96 -13.17 -23.31
N ALA A 10 -15.77 -12.15 -23.07
CA ALA A 10 -15.33 -11.01 -22.28
C ALA A 10 -15.28 -11.44 -20.81
N ALA A 11 -14.14 -11.97 -20.38
CA ALA A 11 -13.86 -12.12 -18.95
C ALA A 11 -13.70 -10.70 -18.38
N LEU A 12 -14.78 -10.16 -17.81
CA LEU A 12 -14.68 -9.11 -16.79
C LEU A 12 -14.06 -9.74 -15.55
N VAL A 13 -12.75 -9.99 -15.61
CA VAL A 13 -11.92 -10.16 -14.42
C VAL A 13 -11.86 -8.79 -13.74
N GLY A 14 -12.93 -8.46 -13.01
CA GLY A 14 -12.83 -7.47 -11.96
C GLY A 14 -11.87 -8.06 -10.95
N GLN A 15 -10.59 -7.68 -11.01
CA GLN A 15 -9.67 -7.87 -9.90
C GLN A 15 -10.31 -7.12 -8.74
N ALA A 16 -10.97 -7.84 -7.84
CA ALA A 16 -11.31 -7.28 -6.56
C ALA A 16 -9.96 -6.93 -5.93
N SER A 17 -9.66 -5.64 -5.83
CA SER A 17 -8.50 -5.19 -5.07
C SER A 17 -8.64 -5.73 -3.67
N ALA A 18 -7.67 -6.51 -3.20
CA ALA A 18 -7.76 -7.11 -1.88
C ALA A 18 -7.58 -6.05 -0.79
N PHE A 19 -6.91 -4.94 -1.11
CA PHE A 19 -6.89 -3.74 -0.29
C PHE A 19 -7.59 -2.59 -1.01
N TYR A 20 -8.52 -1.92 -0.33
CA TYR A 20 -9.06 -0.63 -0.76
C TYR A 20 -9.11 0.28 0.44
N GLY A 21 -8.37 1.37 0.41
CA GLY A 21 -8.15 2.12 1.62
C GLY A 21 -7.36 3.40 1.46
N GLN A 22 -6.93 3.93 2.59
CA GLN A 22 -6.19 5.18 2.69
C GLN A 22 -4.81 4.96 3.27
N MET A 23 -3.83 5.64 2.66
CA MET A 23 -2.48 5.81 3.21
C MET A 23 -2.34 7.22 3.79
N SER A 24 -1.73 7.31 4.97
CA SER A 24 -1.30 8.58 5.55
C SER A 24 0.04 8.43 6.25
N ALA A 25 0.72 9.55 6.52
CA ALA A 25 1.99 9.57 7.23
C ALA A 25 2.00 10.67 8.29
N SER A 26 2.68 10.42 9.41
CA SER A 26 2.99 11.45 10.40
C SER A 26 3.92 12.52 9.82
N ALA A 27 4.10 13.60 10.59
CA ALA A 27 5.26 14.46 10.39
C ALA A 27 6.56 13.66 10.55
N TYR A 28 7.67 14.19 10.02
CA TYR A 28 8.98 13.63 10.29
C TYR A 28 9.31 13.82 11.77
N GLU A 29 9.62 12.71 12.43
CA GLU A 29 10.06 12.66 13.82
C GLU A 29 11.53 12.23 13.88
N ALA A 30 12.16 12.43 15.02
CA ALA A 30 13.54 12.02 15.24
C ALA A 30 13.76 11.54 16.67
N ASN A 31 14.50 10.45 16.83
CA ASN A 31 14.97 9.93 18.11
C ASN A 31 16.43 9.48 17.99
N GLU A 32 16.95 8.76 19.00
CA GLU A 32 18.34 8.24 18.97
C GLU A 32 18.61 7.28 17.78
N GLY A 33 17.57 6.62 17.24
CA GLY A 33 17.65 5.76 16.06
C GLY A 33 17.59 6.50 14.72
N GLY A 34 17.45 7.83 14.73
CA GLY A 34 17.43 8.68 13.54
C GLY A 34 16.05 9.27 13.23
N VAL A 35 15.93 9.80 12.01
CA VAL A 35 14.69 10.39 11.49
C VAL A 35 13.75 9.28 11.03
N PHE A 36 12.44 9.41 11.28
CA PHE A 36 11.44 8.44 10.82
C PHE A 36 10.09 9.12 10.56
N GLN A 37 9.18 8.37 9.92
CA GLN A 37 7.75 8.68 9.87
C GLN A 37 6.95 7.45 10.29
N ILE A 38 5.81 7.66 10.93
CA ILE A 38 4.83 6.62 11.15
C ILE A 38 3.88 6.64 9.94
N ILE A 39 3.76 5.50 9.28
CA ILE A 39 2.81 5.29 8.18
C ILE A 39 1.57 4.65 8.76
N TYR A 40 0.39 5.12 8.34
CA TYR A 40 -0.89 4.55 8.70
C TYR A 40 -1.64 4.09 7.46
N LEU A 41 -2.21 2.90 7.53
CA LEU A 41 -3.12 2.35 6.54
C LEU A 41 -4.50 2.14 7.17
N THR A 42 -5.55 2.49 6.44
CA THR A 42 -6.93 2.16 6.82
C THR A 42 -7.54 1.38 5.67
N ASP A 43 -7.89 0.12 5.90
CA ASP A 43 -8.62 -0.69 4.93
C ASP A 43 -10.13 -0.45 5.09
N TYR A 44 -10.77 0.06 4.03
CA TYR A 44 -12.19 0.34 4.03
C TYR A 44 -13.05 -0.90 3.85
N ASN A 45 -12.48 -2.01 3.36
CA ASN A 45 -13.20 -3.26 3.19
C ASN A 45 -13.44 -3.96 4.55
N SER A 46 -12.38 -4.14 5.34
CA SER A 46 -12.47 -4.78 6.65
C SER A 46 -12.76 -3.81 7.79
N GLY A 47 -12.43 -2.53 7.62
CA GLY A 47 -12.38 -1.55 8.71
C GLY A 47 -11.12 -1.66 9.58
N SER A 48 -10.16 -2.51 9.22
CA SER A 48 -8.90 -2.65 9.95
C SER A 48 -7.97 -1.45 9.71
N THR A 49 -7.20 -1.12 10.73
CA THR A 49 -6.19 -0.06 10.69
C THR A 49 -4.82 -0.64 11.00
N TYR A 50 -3.79 -0.15 10.33
CA TYR A 50 -2.42 -0.62 10.48
C TYR A 50 -1.49 0.57 10.62
N SER A 51 -0.37 0.37 11.32
CA SER A 51 0.70 1.36 11.31
C SER A 51 2.08 0.73 11.35
N GLY A 52 3.07 1.43 10.81
CA GLY A 52 4.46 0.97 10.75
C GLY A 52 5.41 2.15 10.82
N THR A 53 6.66 1.89 11.22
CA THR A 53 7.71 2.92 11.28
C THR A 53 8.59 2.85 10.04
N LEU A 54 8.55 3.88 9.20
CA LEU A 54 9.41 4.02 8.04
C LEU A 54 10.65 4.84 8.41
N TYR A 55 11.79 4.17 8.63
CA TYR A 55 13.04 4.84 8.96
C TYR A 55 13.56 5.68 7.79
N GLY A 56 13.85 6.95 8.07
CA GLY A 56 14.15 8.00 7.09
C GLY A 56 12.91 8.55 6.35
N GLY A 57 11.74 7.96 6.58
CA GLY A 57 10.48 8.27 5.90
C GLY A 57 10.54 8.13 4.38
N PHE A 58 9.59 8.71 3.65
CA PHE A 58 9.59 8.57 2.18
C PHE A 58 10.80 9.21 1.48
N ASN A 59 11.55 10.09 2.16
CA ASN A 59 12.72 10.75 1.60
C ASN A 59 13.94 9.81 1.51
N SER A 60 14.08 8.85 2.43
CA SER A 60 15.11 7.81 2.32
C SER A 60 14.75 6.76 1.26
N CYS A 61 13.44 6.60 1.00
CA CYS A 61 12.89 5.61 0.08
C CYS A 61 12.58 6.20 -1.31
N ALA A 62 13.33 7.22 -1.73
CA ALA A 62 13.14 7.88 -3.03
C ALA A 62 14.00 7.28 -4.16
N SER A 63 15.09 6.59 -3.80
CA SER A 63 16.03 5.97 -4.75
C SER A 63 15.96 4.45 -4.78
N SER A 64 15.31 3.85 -3.77
CA SER A 64 15.14 2.41 -3.60
C SER A 64 13.94 2.14 -2.70
N GLU A 65 13.43 0.91 -2.79
CA GLU A 65 12.40 0.38 -1.89
C GLU A 65 12.96 0.26 -0.47
N CYS A 66 12.13 0.59 0.52
CA CYS A 66 12.41 0.40 1.94
C CYS A 66 11.45 -0.63 2.52
N SER A 67 11.96 -1.54 3.33
CA SER A 67 11.12 -2.42 4.12
C SER A 67 10.47 -1.67 5.29
N ILE A 68 9.23 -2.03 5.57
CA ILE A 68 8.47 -1.57 6.73
C ILE A 68 7.64 -2.73 7.26
N ASP A 69 7.59 -2.87 8.58
CA ASP A 69 6.67 -3.79 9.24
C ASP A 69 5.45 -3.02 9.74
N PHE A 70 4.27 -3.48 9.35
CA PHE A 70 2.98 -3.00 9.81
C PHE A 70 2.44 -3.89 10.92
N TYR A 71 1.93 -3.26 11.97
CA TYR A 71 1.11 -3.92 12.97
C TYR A 71 -0.33 -3.39 12.89
N GLU A 72 -1.28 -4.29 13.02
CA GLU A 72 -2.69 -3.97 13.12
C GLU A 72 -2.95 -3.22 14.43
N THR A 73 -3.47 -2.01 14.31
CA THR A 73 -3.86 -1.14 15.42
C THR A 73 -5.33 -1.32 15.79
N SER A 74 -6.13 -1.97 14.93
CA SER A 74 -7.44 -2.53 15.26
C SER A 74 -7.33 -3.84 16.04
N ALA A 75 -8.46 -4.42 16.44
CA ALA A 75 -8.52 -5.52 17.41
C ALA A 75 -7.99 -6.90 16.91
N GLY A 76 -7.51 -7.02 15.68
CA GLY A 76 -7.14 -8.30 15.06
C GLY A 76 -5.72 -8.78 15.38
N GLY A 77 -4.77 -7.88 15.69
CA GLY A 77 -3.39 -8.24 16.05
C GLY A 77 -2.58 -8.86 14.90
N TYR A 78 -2.95 -8.62 13.65
CA TYR A 78 -2.19 -9.06 12.48
C TYR A 78 -0.93 -8.21 12.28
N GLU A 79 0.17 -8.83 11.84
CA GLU A 79 1.42 -8.15 11.50
C GLU A 79 1.90 -8.62 10.12
N PHE A 80 2.44 -7.71 9.33
CA PHE A 80 2.98 -8.02 8.00
C PHE A 80 4.09 -7.07 7.56
N GLY A 81 5.01 -7.58 6.74
CA GLY A 81 6.02 -6.78 6.06
C GLY A 81 5.49 -6.21 4.73
N ALA A 82 6.01 -5.06 4.33
CA ALA A 82 5.74 -4.44 3.05
C ALA A 82 6.98 -3.68 2.54
N LEU A 83 6.99 -3.36 1.25
CA LEU A 83 7.96 -2.45 0.64
C LEU A 83 7.30 -1.11 0.33
N MET A 84 7.97 -0.01 0.65
CA MET A 84 7.48 1.33 0.36
C MET A 84 8.55 2.19 -0.33
N TRP A 85 8.10 3.02 -1.27
CA TRP A 85 8.96 3.99 -1.94
C TRP A 85 8.16 5.19 -2.43
N ARG A 86 8.89 6.28 -2.71
CA ARG A 86 8.31 7.47 -3.35
C ARG A 86 9.00 7.75 -4.67
N THR A 87 8.22 7.84 -5.73
CA THR A 87 8.72 8.16 -7.07
C THR A 87 8.89 9.67 -7.25
N SER A 88 9.72 10.07 -8.22
CA SER A 88 10.08 11.48 -8.46
C SER A 88 8.92 12.35 -8.97
N ASP A 89 7.89 11.73 -9.53
CA ASP A 89 6.60 12.34 -9.87
C ASP A 89 5.68 12.54 -8.64
N GLY A 90 6.15 12.15 -7.45
CA GLY A 90 5.51 12.40 -6.17
C GLY A 90 4.47 11.36 -5.76
N CYS A 91 4.51 10.16 -6.35
CA CYS A 91 3.65 9.05 -5.94
C CYS A 91 4.25 8.22 -4.81
N HIS A 92 3.42 7.88 -3.83
CA HIS A 92 3.74 6.98 -2.72
C HIS A 92 3.27 5.59 -3.10
N ASN A 93 4.18 4.64 -3.06
CA ASN A 93 3.96 3.27 -3.49
C ASN A 93 4.09 2.33 -2.29
N ILE A 94 3.33 1.25 -2.33
CA ILE A 94 3.41 0.14 -1.39
C ILE A 94 3.28 -1.19 -2.14
N ASP A 95 4.15 -2.14 -1.85
CA ASP A 95 3.97 -3.55 -2.19
C ASP A 95 3.70 -4.30 -0.88
N PHE A 96 2.55 -4.96 -0.78
CA PHE A 96 2.15 -5.71 0.41
C PHE A 96 2.89 -7.04 0.56
N GLU A 97 3.74 -7.41 -0.40
CA GLU A 97 4.49 -8.68 -0.43
C GLU A 97 3.57 -9.92 -0.27
N GLY A 98 2.32 -9.80 -0.73
CA GLY A 98 1.27 -10.82 -0.61
C GLY A 98 0.46 -10.78 0.70
N ALA A 99 0.74 -9.85 1.61
CA ALA A 99 -0.11 -9.61 2.77
C ALA A 99 -1.48 -9.05 2.36
N LEU A 100 -2.50 -9.32 3.18
CA LEU A 100 -3.89 -8.90 2.93
C LEU A 100 -4.48 -9.38 1.59
N ASP A 101 -3.87 -10.41 0.97
CA ASP A 101 -4.17 -10.85 -0.40
C ASP A 101 -3.93 -9.73 -1.45
N ALA A 102 -3.21 -8.68 -1.07
CA ALA A 102 -2.94 -7.49 -1.88
C ALA A 102 -1.58 -7.56 -2.56
N GLY A 103 -1.47 -6.88 -3.71
CA GLY A 103 -0.25 -6.77 -4.47
C GLY A 103 0.41 -5.40 -4.29
N HIS A 104 0.52 -4.67 -5.39
CA HIS A 104 1.08 -3.33 -5.43
C HIS A 104 -0.02 -2.27 -5.50
N GLY A 105 0.12 -1.22 -4.70
CA GLY A 105 -0.75 -0.05 -4.70
C GLY A 105 0.04 1.24 -4.70
N TYR A 106 -0.59 2.30 -5.20
CA TYR A 106 0.02 3.63 -5.17
C TYR A 106 -1.04 4.74 -5.15
N CYS A 107 -0.61 5.90 -4.64
CA CYS A 107 -1.35 7.14 -4.76
C CYS A 107 -0.38 8.28 -5.06
N CYS A 108 -0.85 9.37 -5.66
CA CYS A 108 0.00 10.50 -6.03
C CYS A 108 -0.43 11.79 -5.35
N GLY A 109 0.56 12.62 -5.01
CA GLY A 109 0.33 13.94 -4.41
C GLY A 109 0.52 13.95 -2.89
N SER A 110 -0.34 14.69 -2.21
CA SER A 110 -0.29 14.84 -0.75
C SER A 110 -0.94 13.66 -0.06
N LEU A 111 -0.35 13.23 1.06
CA LEU A 111 -1.00 12.35 2.02
C LEU A 111 -1.91 13.19 2.95
N PRO A 112 -3.06 12.65 3.43
CA PRO A 112 -3.58 11.32 3.13
C PRO A 112 -4.11 11.18 1.69
N CYS A 113 -4.09 9.96 1.18
CA CYS A 113 -4.57 9.62 -0.17
C CYS A 113 -5.23 8.23 -0.19
N ASP A 114 -6.20 8.04 -1.06
CA ASP A 114 -6.86 6.74 -1.24
C ASP A 114 -6.20 5.96 -2.38
N PHE A 115 -6.16 4.63 -2.25
CA PHE A 115 -5.61 3.73 -3.25
C PHE A 115 -6.22 2.33 -3.13
N SER A 116 -5.91 1.50 -4.13
CA SER A 116 -6.30 0.09 -4.21
C SER A 116 -5.07 -0.75 -4.55
N ALA A 117 -4.92 -1.91 -3.92
CA ALA A 117 -3.85 -2.90 -4.18
C ALA A 117 -4.37 -4.35 -4.20
#